data_AF-A0A182P5S0-F1
#
_entry.id   AF-A0A182P5S0-F1
#
_cell.length_a   1.000
_cell.length_b   1.000
_cell.length_c   1.000
_cell.angle_alpha   90.00
_cell.angle_beta   90.00
_cell.angle_gamma   90.00
#
_symmetry.space_group_name_H-M   'P 1'
#
loop_
_entity.id
_entity.type
_entity.pdbx_description
1 polymer ?
#
loop_
_entity_poly.entity_id
_entity_poly.type
_entity_poly.pdbx_seq_one_letter_code
_entity_poly.pdbx_strand_id
1 'polypeptide(L)'
;MLNDTTNIDFCYLIAFTLSSHRRAGPFNGVDGHRFGYSKPDQRRWSKAHQSCAGTHQSPIAIHSHRAVPLYMPAIELVGYNNLLPGPMTIHNNGHSVSLSIPKTDPAIGKHPYIFGGKLQNEYELEGLHFHWGDKNNRGAEHVLNDIRYPLEMHIIHRNKKYKTVGEALGYSDGLTVLGFFYQVTEQDAPGINTLVRSFAHIVDYDQTLQLNHTFTLQSLIDGIDMTRFYTYKGSLTTPPCSEAVTWVVFPDLLELSVNQMKRFRTLDTGIHGSPMVDNYRALQPIGNRRVFVRKVNPRYTGLDVFEGKHHSKWDWVY
;
A
#
# COMPACT_ATOMS: atom_id res chain seq x y z
N MET A 1 20.00 10.14 -28.75
CA MET A 1 20.22 10.09 -27.29
C MET A 1 18.94 10.54 -26.62
N LEU A 2 18.06 9.60 -26.29
CA LEU A 2 16.79 9.85 -25.61
C LEU A 2 16.94 9.29 -24.19
N ASN A 3 17.13 10.18 -23.22
CA ASN A 3 17.02 9.87 -21.81
C ASN A 3 15.56 10.14 -21.39
N ASP A 4 14.69 9.14 -21.56
CA ASP A 4 13.39 9.13 -20.91
C ASP A 4 13.56 8.57 -19.49
N THR A 5 13.75 9.46 -18.53
CA THR A 5 13.66 9.15 -17.09
C THR A 5 12.58 10.03 -16.49
N THR A 6 11.33 9.75 -16.87
CA THR A 6 10.15 10.33 -16.20
C THR A 6 9.95 9.60 -14.88
N ASN A 7 10.66 10.06 -13.85
CA ASN A 7 10.42 9.70 -12.45
C ASN A 7 9.12 10.42 -12.01
N ILE A 8 7.97 9.88 -12.43
CA ILE A 8 6.64 10.37 -12.04
C ILE A 8 6.28 9.68 -10.73
N ASP A 9 5.94 10.48 -9.72
CA ASP A 9 5.59 9.99 -8.38
C ASP A 9 4.48 8.94 -8.42
N PHE A 10 4.59 7.89 -7.61
CA PHE A 10 3.61 6.81 -7.56
C PHE A 10 2.22 7.31 -7.13
N CYS A 11 2.14 8.31 -6.25
CA CYS A 11 0.88 8.98 -5.91
C CYS A 11 0.38 9.93 -7.02
N TYR A 12 1.29 10.53 -7.81
CA TYR A 12 0.94 11.30 -9.00
C TYR A 12 0.42 10.41 -10.14
N LEU A 13 0.97 9.21 -10.31
CA LEU A 13 0.52 8.19 -11.28
C LEU A 13 -0.84 7.61 -10.92
N ILE A 14 -1.16 7.55 -9.63
CA ILE A 14 -2.49 7.18 -9.15
C ILE A 14 -3.48 8.34 -9.43
N ALA A 15 -3.10 9.61 -9.28
CA ALA A 15 -3.98 10.75 -9.53
C ALA A 15 -4.21 11.12 -11.03
N PHE A 16 -3.28 10.79 -11.93
CA PHE A 16 -3.29 11.26 -13.33
C PHE A 16 -3.25 10.13 -14.37
N THR A 17 -4.30 9.32 -14.45
CA THR A 17 -4.67 8.66 -15.72
C THR A 17 -6.19 8.61 -15.86
N LEU A 18 -6.78 9.68 -16.41
CA LEU A 18 -8.03 9.74 -17.20
C LEU A 18 -8.42 11.23 -17.40
N SER A 19 -7.65 11.95 -18.21
CA SER A 19 -8.16 13.16 -18.87
C SER A 19 -7.70 13.15 -20.31
N SER A 20 -8.37 12.34 -21.12
CA SER A 20 -8.33 12.50 -22.57
C SER A 20 -9.33 13.58 -22.97
N HIS A 21 -8.77 14.69 -23.47
CA HIS A 21 -9.40 15.62 -24.39
C HIS A 21 -10.72 16.28 -23.93
N ARG A 22 -10.60 17.40 -23.22
CA ARG A 22 -11.45 18.58 -23.44
C ARG A 22 -10.67 19.84 -23.06
N ARG A 23 -10.55 20.76 -24.02
CA ARG A 23 -10.02 22.11 -23.81
C ARG A 23 -10.81 22.78 -22.68
N ALA A 24 -10.14 23.21 -21.62
CA ALA A 24 -10.72 24.07 -20.59
C ALA A 24 -9.92 25.38 -20.56
N GLY A 25 -10.64 26.50 -20.59
CA GLY A 25 -10.11 27.85 -20.62
C GLY A 25 -9.47 28.30 -19.30
N PRO A 26 -9.09 29.58 -19.20
CA PRO A 26 -8.19 30.06 -18.16
C PRO A 26 -8.95 30.19 -16.83
N PHE A 27 -8.65 29.31 -15.89
CA PHE A 27 -8.92 29.54 -14.47
C PHE A 27 -7.59 29.59 -13.73
N ASN A 28 -7.35 30.72 -13.09
CA ASN A 28 -6.17 31.04 -12.30
C ASN A 28 -6.05 30.13 -11.06
N GLY A 29 -4.84 29.66 -10.78
CA GLY A 29 -4.38 29.34 -9.41
C GLY A 29 -4.30 27.86 -9.01
N VAL A 30 -3.16 27.23 -9.32
CA VAL A 30 -2.47 26.12 -8.61
C VAL A 30 -3.34 24.93 -8.14
N ASP A 31 -3.55 23.99 -9.06
CA ASP A 31 -4.41 22.81 -8.96
C ASP A 31 -3.58 21.54 -8.69
N GLY A 32 -3.00 21.44 -7.48
CA GLY A 32 -2.16 20.31 -7.03
C GLY A 32 -2.70 19.52 -5.82
N HIS A 33 -3.76 19.99 -5.15
CA HIS A 33 -4.28 19.45 -3.88
C HIS A 33 -5.65 18.74 -4.02
N ARG A 34 -5.83 17.81 -4.96
CA ARG A 34 -7.19 17.45 -5.41
C ARG A 34 -8.02 16.52 -4.51
N PHE A 35 -7.53 16.06 -3.35
CA PHE A 35 -8.39 15.44 -2.34
C PHE A 35 -7.86 15.58 -0.91
N GLY A 36 -8.76 15.57 0.08
CA GLY A 36 -8.43 15.58 1.51
C GLY A 36 -8.99 14.36 2.24
N TYR A 37 -8.46 14.10 3.43
CA TYR A 37 -8.91 13.01 4.31
C TYR A 37 -9.99 13.42 5.32
N SER A 38 -10.43 14.69 5.33
CA SER A 38 -11.54 15.06 6.20
C SER A 38 -12.82 14.32 5.79
N LYS A 39 -13.73 14.02 6.74
CA LYS A 39 -15.00 13.35 6.43
C LYS A 39 -15.78 14.03 5.28
N PRO A 40 -15.90 15.38 5.22
CA PRO A 40 -16.50 16.06 4.08
C PRO A 40 -15.78 15.83 2.75
N ASP A 41 -14.45 15.83 2.75
CA ASP A 41 -13.66 15.66 1.52
C ASP A 41 -13.79 14.25 0.97
N GLN A 42 -13.69 13.23 1.83
CA GLN A 42 -13.84 11.83 1.44
C GLN A 42 -15.19 11.54 0.79
N ARG A 43 -16.28 12.15 1.28
CA ARG A 43 -17.62 12.03 0.67
C ARG A 43 -17.71 12.63 -0.73
N ARG A 44 -16.78 13.53 -1.09
CA ARG A 44 -16.74 14.21 -2.39
C ARG A 44 -15.82 13.50 -3.38
N TRP A 45 -14.99 12.54 -2.96
CA TRP A 45 -14.10 11.80 -3.86
C TRP A 45 -14.86 11.20 -5.06
N SER A 46 -16.04 10.62 -4.81
CA SER A 46 -16.87 10.02 -5.86
C SER A 46 -17.40 11.01 -6.91
N LYS A 47 -17.45 12.32 -6.59
CA LYS A 47 -17.86 13.35 -7.56
C LYS A 47 -16.83 13.56 -8.66
N ALA A 48 -15.55 13.50 -8.30
CA ALA A 48 -14.44 13.64 -9.25
C ALA A 48 -13.97 12.28 -9.80
N HIS A 49 -14.10 11.22 -9.00
CA HIS A 49 -13.64 9.87 -9.33
C HIS A 49 -14.76 8.86 -9.05
N GLN A 50 -15.60 8.60 -10.04
CA GLN A 50 -16.81 7.78 -9.89
C GLN A 50 -16.56 6.40 -9.29
N SER A 51 -15.39 5.80 -9.56
CA SER A 51 -14.94 4.52 -8.99
C SER A 51 -14.85 4.54 -7.46
N CYS A 52 -14.70 5.69 -6.80
CA CYS A 52 -14.76 5.80 -5.34
C CYS A 52 -16.15 5.51 -4.75
N ALA A 53 -17.21 5.42 -5.57
CA ALA A 53 -18.53 4.94 -5.17
C ALA A 53 -18.77 3.45 -5.53
N GLY A 54 -17.71 2.71 -5.87
CA GLY A 54 -17.79 1.28 -6.16
C GLY A 54 -18.22 0.43 -4.96
N THR A 55 -18.43 -0.87 -5.19
CA THR A 55 -18.99 -1.81 -4.21
C THR A 55 -17.93 -2.72 -3.56
N HIS A 56 -16.71 -2.72 -4.08
CA HIS A 56 -15.55 -3.46 -3.59
C HIS A 56 -14.46 -2.51 -3.07
N GLN A 57 -14.87 -1.43 -2.40
CA GLN A 57 -13.96 -0.39 -1.91
C GLN A 57 -13.17 -0.83 -0.67
N SER A 58 -11.99 -0.25 -0.49
CA SER A 58 -11.09 -0.43 0.67
C SER A 58 -10.87 0.92 1.38
N PRO A 59 -10.52 0.94 2.68
CA PRO A 59 -10.24 -0.22 3.55
C PRO A 59 -11.51 -0.82 4.15
N ILE A 60 -11.39 -1.98 4.81
CA ILE A 60 -12.51 -2.66 5.50
C ILE A 60 -12.16 -2.98 6.96
N ALA A 61 -13.18 -3.26 7.76
CA ALA A 61 -13.00 -3.97 9.03
C ALA A 61 -12.79 -5.47 8.75
N ILE A 62 -11.74 -6.05 9.33
CA ILE A 62 -11.41 -7.46 9.28
C ILE A 62 -11.73 -8.05 10.66
N HIS A 63 -12.70 -8.96 10.70
CA HIS A 63 -13.00 -9.72 11.91
C HIS A 63 -12.53 -11.16 11.71
N SER A 64 -11.56 -11.57 12.52
CA SER A 64 -10.96 -12.92 12.48
C SER A 64 -12.00 -14.03 12.51
N HIS A 65 -13.03 -13.91 13.37
CA HIS A 65 -14.11 -14.89 13.50
C HIS A 65 -15.05 -15.00 12.28
N ARG A 66 -15.03 -14.02 11.36
CA ARG A 66 -15.79 -14.05 10.10
C ARG A 66 -14.94 -14.42 8.90
N ALA A 67 -13.62 -14.47 9.06
CA ALA A 67 -12.73 -14.81 7.97
C ALA A 67 -12.87 -16.30 7.61
N VAL A 68 -12.91 -16.58 6.31
CA VAL A 68 -13.06 -17.94 5.79
C VAL A 68 -11.68 -18.60 5.73
N PRO A 69 -11.41 -19.65 6.51
CA PRO A 69 -10.13 -20.34 6.45
C PRO A 69 -9.98 -21.07 5.12
N LEU A 70 -8.86 -20.85 4.43
CA LEU A 70 -8.55 -21.50 3.16
C LEU A 70 -7.10 -22.00 3.16
N TYR A 71 -6.88 -23.23 2.69
CA TYR A 71 -5.53 -23.71 2.43
C TYR A 71 -4.95 -22.94 1.25
N MET A 72 -3.86 -22.21 1.51
CA MET A 72 -3.21 -21.35 0.52
C MET A 72 -1.70 -21.58 0.59
N PRO A 73 -0.99 -21.56 -0.55
CA PRO A 73 0.46 -21.38 -0.54
C PRO A 73 0.86 -20.15 0.30
N ALA A 74 2.12 -20.09 0.74
CA ALA A 74 2.64 -18.87 1.35
C ALA A 74 2.65 -17.74 0.31
N ILE A 75 2.75 -16.49 0.78
CA ILE A 75 3.17 -15.40 -0.09
C ILE A 75 4.70 -15.45 -0.13
N GLU A 76 5.23 -15.78 -1.28
CA GLU A 76 6.68 -15.86 -1.51
C GLU A 76 7.22 -14.47 -1.82
N LEU A 77 8.27 -14.07 -1.10
CA LEU A 77 8.86 -12.73 -1.15
C LEU A 77 10.24 -12.79 -1.83
N VAL A 78 10.27 -12.66 -3.15
CA VAL A 78 11.53 -12.77 -3.91
C VAL A 78 12.27 -11.45 -3.90
N GLY A 79 13.55 -11.50 -3.50
CA GLY A 79 14.43 -10.33 -3.47
C GLY A 79 14.25 -9.42 -2.26
N TYR A 80 13.38 -9.75 -1.30
CA TYR A 80 13.15 -8.93 -0.10
C TYR A 80 14.36 -8.87 0.84
N ASN A 81 15.21 -9.89 0.82
CA ASN A 81 16.46 -9.95 1.58
C ASN A 81 17.64 -9.26 0.86
N ASN A 82 17.44 -8.86 -0.40
CA ASN A 82 18.47 -8.15 -1.15
C ASN A 82 18.38 -6.66 -0.82
N LEU A 83 19.52 -5.98 -0.90
CA LEU A 83 19.53 -4.52 -0.84
C LEU A 83 18.72 -3.95 -2.01
N LEU A 84 17.86 -2.98 -1.71
CA LEU A 84 17.07 -2.31 -2.73
C LEU A 84 17.96 -1.54 -3.72
N PRO A 85 17.57 -1.47 -5.01
CA PRO A 85 18.27 -0.66 -5.99
C PRO A 85 18.18 0.82 -5.61
N GLY A 86 19.30 1.55 -5.77
CA GLY A 86 19.41 2.96 -5.45
C GLY A 86 19.67 3.85 -6.67
N PRO A 87 19.58 5.19 -6.52
CA PRO A 87 19.09 5.86 -5.31
C PRO A 87 17.56 5.74 -5.18
N MET A 88 17.08 5.45 -3.97
CA MET A 88 15.64 5.48 -3.66
C MET A 88 15.23 6.92 -3.33
N THR A 89 14.00 7.29 -3.67
CA THR A 89 13.46 8.63 -3.41
C THR A 89 12.37 8.54 -2.37
N ILE A 90 12.54 9.26 -1.25
CA ILE A 90 11.48 9.50 -0.28
C ILE A 90 10.81 10.85 -0.59
N HIS A 91 9.49 10.92 -0.49
CA HIS A 91 8.73 12.11 -0.84
C HIS A 91 7.58 12.34 0.14
N ASN A 92 7.45 13.57 0.64
CA ASN A 92 6.22 14.05 1.25
C ASN A 92 5.30 14.62 0.17
N ASN A 93 4.30 13.84 -0.25
CA ASN A 93 3.36 14.23 -1.30
C ASN A 93 2.10 14.95 -0.79
N GLY A 94 2.09 15.40 0.47
CA GLY A 94 0.92 16.05 1.09
C GLY A 94 -0.20 15.11 1.54
N HIS A 95 -0.14 13.82 1.17
CA HIS A 95 -1.10 12.79 1.56
C HIS A 95 -0.46 11.64 2.34
N SER A 96 0.83 11.40 2.13
CA SER A 96 1.64 10.40 2.82
C SER A 96 3.13 10.74 2.63
N VAL A 97 3.98 10.01 3.34
CA VAL A 97 5.34 9.74 2.85
C VAL A 97 5.29 8.56 1.87
N SER A 98 5.79 8.74 0.66
CA SER A 98 6.02 7.66 -0.31
C SER A 98 7.50 7.37 -0.48
N LEU A 99 7.83 6.09 -0.69
CA LEU A 99 9.16 5.65 -1.10
C LEU A 99 9.06 5.05 -2.51
N SER A 100 9.70 5.73 -3.46
CA SER A 100 9.84 5.28 -4.84
C SER A 100 11.16 4.53 -5.01
N ILE A 101 11.07 3.31 -5.55
CA ILE A 101 12.21 2.40 -5.71
C ILE A 101 12.48 2.26 -7.21
N PRO A 102 13.68 2.63 -7.69
CA PRO A 102 14.00 2.55 -9.11
C PRO A 102 13.96 1.09 -9.59
N LYS A 103 13.54 0.88 -10.84
CA LYS A 103 13.57 -0.46 -11.45
C LYS A 103 15.02 -0.92 -11.62
N THR A 104 15.32 -2.14 -11.21
CA THR A 104 16.62 -2.76 -11.48
C THR A 104 16.76 -3.05 -12.98
N ASP A 105 17.92 -2.75 -13.55
CA ASP A 105 18.28 -3.24 -14.88
C ASP A 105 18.25 -4.78 -14.84
N PRO A 106 17.46 -5.45 -15.71
CA PRO A 106 17.40 -6.91 -15.76
C PRO A 106 18.76 -7.59 -15.94
N ALA A 107 19.76 -6.91 -16.50
CA ALA A 107 21.13 -7.41 -16.63
C ALA A 107 21.93 -7.40 -15.31
N ILE A 108 21.54 -6.55 -14.35
CA ILE A 108 22.22 -6.37 -13.06
C ILE A 108 21.58 -7.24 -11.96
N GLY A 109 20.27 -7.47 -12.03
CA GLY A 109 19.57 -8.32 -11.08
C GLY A 109 18.06 -8.30 -11.27
N LYS A 110 17.37 -9.14 -10.49
CA LYS A 110 15.90 -9.17 -10.48
C LYS A 110 15.35 -8.15 -9.49
N HIS A 111 14.48 -7.27 -9.98
CA HIS A 111 13.68 -6.37 -9.13
C HIS A 111 12.79 -7.20 -8.18
N PRO A 112 12.57 -6.78 -6.92
CA PRO A 112 11.78 -7.57 -5.97
C PRO A 112 10.34 -7.80 -6.45
N TYR A 113 9.80 -8.99 -6.16
CA TYR A 113 8.44 -9.36 -6.54
C TYR A 113 7.86 -10.42 -5.60
N ILE A 114 6.54 -10.58 -5.65
CA ILE A 114 5.80 -11.55 -4.85
C ILE A 114 4.93 -12.47 -5.71
N PHE A 115 4.66 -13.67 -5.22
CA PHE A 115 3.68 -14.61 -5.78
C PHE A 115 3.13 -15.53 -4.68
N GLY A 116 2.21 -16.44 -5.01
CA GLY A 116 1.61 -17.37 -4.05
C GLY A 116 0.32 -16.85 -3.40
N GLY A 117 -0.10 -17.41 -2.28
CA GLY A 117 -1.41 -17.12 -1.68
C GLY A 117 -2.58 -17.38 -2.64
N LYS A 118 -3.39 -16.36 -2.94
CA LYS A 118 -4.44 -16.39 -4.00
C LYS A 118 -4.03 -15.67 -5.30
N LEU A 119 -2.77 -15.27 -5.42
CA LEU A 119 -2.26 -14.56 -6.59
C LEU A 119 -2.08 -15.53 -7.76
N GLN A 120 -2.48 -15.11 -8.95
CA GLN A 120 -2.39 -15.94 -10.18
C GLN A 120 -1.13 -15.66 -11.00
N ASN A 121 -0.43 -14.56 -10.70
CA ASN A 121 0.74 -14.09 -11.44
C ASN A 121 1.82 -13.65 -10.45
N GLU A 122 2.99 -13.29 -10.99
CA GLU A 122 4.01 -12.56 -10.25
C GLU A 122 3.67 -11.05 -10.21
N TYR A 123 3.85 -10.45 -9.04
CA TYR A 123 3.61 -9.02 -8.81
C TYR A 123 4.90 -8.34 -8.39
N GLU A 124 5.43 -7.46 -9.23
CA GLU A 124 6.67 -6.72 -8.98
C GLU A 124 6.47 -5.49 -8.11
N LEU A 125 7.45 -5.19 -7.26
CA LEU A 125 7.46 -4.05 -6.37
C LEU A 125 7.41 -2.73 -7.15
N GLU A 126 6.58 -1.81 -6.67
CA GLU A 126 6.52 -0.43 -7.14
C GLU A 126 6.94 0.60 -6.08
N GLY A 127 6.64 0.35 -4.81
CA GLY A 127 7.01 1.25 -3.73
C GLY A 127 6.27 0.94 -2.43
N LEU A 128 6.34 1.86 -1.48
CA LEU A 128 5.58 1.80 -0.24
C LEU A 128 5.16 3.19 0.23
N HIS A 129 4.15 3.22 1.10
CA HIS A 129 3.69 4.44 1.78
C HIS A 129 3.05 4.11 3.13
N PHE A 130 2.65 5.14 3.87
CA PHE A 130 2.20 5.03 5.26
C PHE A 130 0.90 5.80 5.51
N HIS A 131 0.06 5.26 6.37
CA HIS A 131 -1.08 5.97 6.94
C HIS A 131 -0.93 6.00 8.46
N TRP A 132 -1.18 7.15 9.08
CA TRP A 132 -1.01 7.32 10.52
C TRP A 132 -2.00 8.33 11.10
N GLY A 133 -2.20 8.23 12.41
CA GLY A 133 -3.16 9.06 13.12
C GLY A 133 -2.49 10.06 14.06
N ASP A 134 -3.29 11.05 14.42
CA ASP A 134 -2.93 12.05 15.42
C ASP A 134 -2.70 11.43 16.82
N LYS A 135 -3.38 10.32 17.12
CA LYS A 135 -3.32 9.62 18.42
C LYS A 135 -3.00 8.15 18.25
N ASN A 136 -2.54 7.51 19.33
CA ASN A 136 -2.08 6.12 19.28
C ASN A 136 -3.22 5.08 19.07
N ASN A 137 -4.48 5.50 19.12
CA ASN A 137 -5.66 4.65 18.95
C ASN A 137 -6.33 4.79 17.58
N ARG A 138 -5.65 5.40 16.59
CA ARG A 138 -6.14 5.61 15.22
C ARG A 138 -4.97 5.84 14.27
N GLY A 139 -5.14 5.55 12.98
CA GLY A 139 -4.16 5.87 11.96
C GLY A 139 -4.06 4.86 10.83
N ALA A 140 -4.06 3.58 11.18
CA ALA A 140 -4.22 2.49 10.22
C ALA A 140 -5.52 2.66 9.43
N GLU A 141 -5.52 2.28 8.16
CA GLU A 141 -6.69 2.33 7.29
C GLU A 141 -7.64 1.17 7.63
N HIS A 142 -7.10 -0.04 7.67
CA HIS A 142 -7.81 -1.24 8.09
C HIS A 142 -8.06 -1.24 9.60
N VAL A 143 -9.11 -1.95 9.99
CA VAL A 143 -9.44 -2.21 11.41
C VAL A 143 -9.44 -3.71 11.59
N LEU A 144 -8.67 -4.22 12.56
CA LEU A 144 -8.57 -5.64 12.85
C LEU A 144 -9.23 -5.94 14.19
N ASN A 145 -10.25 -6.81 14.21
CA ASN A 145 -11.01 -7.18 15.41
C ASN A 145 -11.43 -5.94 16.23
N ASP A 146 -12.00 -4.94 15.54
CA ASP A 146 -12.45 -3.68 16.13
C ASP A 146 -11.36 -2.75 16.69
N ILE A 147 -10.08 -3.09 16.45
CA ILE A 147 -8.93 -2.27 16.83
C ILE A 147 -8.38 -1.54 15.61
N ARG A 148 -8.26 -0.21 15.72
CA ARG A 148 -7.51 0.62 14.76
C ARG A 148 -6.14 0.95 15.35
N TYR A 149 -5.11 0.54 14.64
CA TYR A 149 -3.71 0.76 15.04
C TYR A 149 -3.24 2.19 14.70
N PRO A 150 -2.18 2.70 15.36
CA PRO A 150 -1.65 4.04 15.16
C PRO A 150 -1.11 4.32 13.76
N LEU A 151 -0.64 3.28 13.06
CA LEU A 151 -0.01 3.41 11.76
C LEU A 151 -0.18 2.10 10.96
N GLU A 152 -0.30 2.22 9.65
CA GLU A 152 -0.29 1.11 8.69
C GLU A 152 0.64 1.44 7.51
N MET A 153 1.51 0.50 7.18
CA MET A 153 2.38 0.57 6.00
C MET A 153 1.76 -0.26 4.88
N HIS A 154 1.78 0.30 3.67
CA HIS A 154 1.37 -0.38 2.44
C HIS A 154 2.57 -0.58 1.53
N ILE A 155 2.87 -1.83 1.16
CA ILE A 155 3.86 -2.16 0.12
C ILE A 155 3.10 -2.58 -1.15
N ILE A 156 3.31 -1.83 -2.23
CA ILE A 156 2.52 -1.95 -3.47
C ILE A 156 3.30 -2.73 -4.51
N HIS A 157 2.61 -3.69 -5.12
CA HIS A 157 3.13 -4.52 -6.19
C HIS A 157 2.19 -4.50 -7.38
N ARG A 158 2.74 -4.36 -8.59
CA ARG A 158 2.01 -4.44 -9.85
C ARG A 158 2.13 -5.83 -10.45
N ASN A 159 1.02 -6.36 -10.95
CA ASN A 159 1.02 -7.58 -11.74
C ASN A 159 1.89 -7.42 -13.00
N LYS A 160 2.90 -8.28 -13.17
CA LYS A 160 3.84 -8.23 -14.30
C LYS A 160 3.17 -8.40 -15.67
N LYS A 161 1.93 -8.87 -15.71
CA LYS A 161 1.09 -8.93 -16.92
C LYS A 161 0.89 -7.55 -17.57
N TYR A 162 0.81 -6.49 -16.78
CA TYR A 162 0.59 -5.12 -17.26
C TYR A 162 1.90 -4.36 -17.26
N LYS A 163 2.16 -3.49 -18.24
CA LYS A 163 3.45 -2.78 -18.34
C LYS A 163 3.59 -1.67 -17.32
N THR A 164 2.49 -1.00 -17.00
CA THR A 164 2.48 0.17 -16.11
C THR A 164 1.39 0.05 -15.06
N VAL A 165 1.53 0.83 -13.99
CA VAL A 165 0.51 0.92 -12.92
C VAL A 165 -0.79 1.46 -13.49
N GLY A 166 -0.74 2.50 -14.33
CA GLY A 166 -1.92 3.07 -14.97
C GLY A 166 -2.70 2.04 -15.80
N GLU A 167 -2.01 1.16 -16.53
CA GLU A 167 -2.65 0.04 -17.24
C GLU A 167 -3.25 -0.97 -16.25
N ALA A 168 -2.48 -1.37 -15.24
CA ALA A 168 -2.90 -2.34 -14.24
C ALA A 168 -4.17 -1.91 -13.48
N LEU A 169 -4.34 -0.61 -13.21
CA LEU A 169 -5.51 -0.05 -12.53
C LEU A 169 -6.83 -0.25 -13.31
N GLY A 170 -6.76 -0.61 -14.60
CA GLY A 170 -7.92 -1.00 -15.40
C GLY A 170 -8.44 -2.42 -15.13
N TYR A 171 -7.73 -3.22 -14.32
CA TYR A 171 -8.02 -4.65 -14.14
C TYR A 171 -8.10 -5.06 -12.67
N SER A 172 -9.04 -5.95 -12.35
CA SER A 172 -9.29 -6.42 -10.97
C SER A 172 -8.13 -7.22 -10.32
N ASP A 173 -7.15 -7.65 -11.12
CA ASP A 173 -5.92 -8.33 -10.72
C ASP A 173 -4.68 -7.47 -10.94
N GLY A 174 -4.84 -6.15 -11.14
CA GLY A 174 -3.78 -5.22 -11.49
C GLY A 174 -2.72 -5.06 -10.42
N LEU A 175 -3.13 -4.91 -9.16
CA LEU A 175 -2.23 -4.66 -8.03
C LEU A 175 -2.43 -5.68 -6.92
N THR A 176 -1.35 -5.90 -6.15
CA THR A 176 -1.38 -6.54 -4.84
C THR A 176 -0.74 -5.61 -3.82
N VAL A 177 -1.43 -5.37 -2.70
CA VAL A 177 -0.91 -4.51 -1.63
C VAL A 177 -0.77 -5.33 -0.36
N LEU A 178 0.44 -5.31 0.22
CA LEU A 178 0.73 -5.88 1.52
C LEU A 178 0.49 -4.81 2.59
N GLY A 179 -0.38 -5.06 3.56
CA GLY A 179 -0.68 -4.17 4.68
C GLY A 179 -0.07 -4.66 5.99
N PHE A 180 0.66 -3.79 6.68
CA PHE A 180 1.32 -4.08 7.96
C PHE A 180 0.95 -3.04 9.01
N PHE A 181 0.39 -3.49 10.13
CA PHE A 181 0.07 -2.62 11.26
C PHE A 181 1.30 -2.36 12.12
N TYR A 182 1.31 -1.19 12.74
CA TYR A 182 2.30 -0.83 13.73
C TYR A 182 1.67 -0.55 15.09
N GLN A 183 2.40 -0.82 16.16
CA GLN A 183 2.08 -0.39 17.53
C GLN A 183 3.19 0.50 18.09
N VAL A 184 2.82 1.41 19.00
CA VAL A 184 3.78 2.28 19.66
C VAL A 184 4.36 1.58 20.89
N THR A 185 5.69 1.49 20.95
CA THR A 185 6.45 0.95 22.08
C THR A 185 7.42 2.01 22.63
N GLU A 186 8.21 1.65 23.65
CA GLU A 186 9.19 2.57 24.24
C GLU A 186 10.49 2.66 23.43
N GLN A 187 10.89 1.57 22.79
CA GLN A 187 12.19 1.45 22.13
C GLN A 187 12.09 1.72 20.63
N ASP A 188 13.13 2.36 20.08
CA ASP A 188 13.22 2.61 18.64
C ASP A 188 13.30 1.28 17.89
N ALA A 189 12.42 1.12 16.90
CA ALA A 189 12.47 -0.02 16.00
C ALA A 189 13.56 0.22 14.93
N PRO A 190 14.56 -0.67 14.80
CA PRO A 190 15.67 -0.45 13.88
C PRO A 190 15.22 -0.48 12.41
N GLY A 191 14.22 -1.29 12.08
CA GLY A 191 13.74 -1.49 10.70
C GLY A 191 13.35 -0.17 10.01
N ILE A 192 12.55 0.67 10.68
CA ILE A 192 12.02 1.91 10.10
C ILE A 192 12.91 3.13 10.34
N ASN A 193 13.95 3.00 11.16
CA ASN A 193 14.76 4.11 11.65
C ASN A 193 15.41 4.92 10.52
N THR A 194 15.88 4.24 9.47
CA THR A 194 16.39 4.85 8.24
C THR A 194 15.41 5.83 7.64
N LEU A 195 14.15 5.41 7.43
CA LEU A 195 13.12 6.24 6.82
C LEU A 195 12.75 7.40 7.75
N VAL A 196 12.54 7.11 9.03
CA VAL A 196 12.13 8.09 10.04
C VAL A 196 13.15 9.21 10.22
N ARG A 197 14.46 8.90 10.15
CA ARG A 197 15.52 9.92 10.21
C ARG A 197 15.46 10.87 9.02
N SER A 198 15.14 10.36 7.84
CA SER A 198 15.00 11.15 6.62
C SER A 198 13.83 12.14 6.66
N PHE A 199 12.82 11.94 7.51
CA PHE A 199 11.65 12.81 7.58
C PHE A 199 11.97 14.26 7.96
N ALA A 200 13.08 14.49 8.69
CA ALA A 200 13.54 15.84 9.01
C ALA A 200 13.91 16.69 7.78
N HIS A 201 14.10 16.07 6.62
CA HIS A 201 14.46 16.71 5.36
C HIS A 201 13.30 16.82 4.36
N ILE A 202 12.14 16.25 4.70
CA ILE A 202 10.94 16.26 3.86
C ILE A 202 9.71 16.67 4.67
N VAL A 203 9.91 17.60 5.62
CA VAL A 203 8.84 18.05 6.52
C VAL A 203 7.73 18.72 5.73
N ASP A 204 8.09 19.59 4.79
CA ASP A 204 7.11 20.36 4.03
C ASP A 204 6.57 19.56 2.84
N TYR A 205 5.39 19.95 2.38
CA TYR A 205 4.79 19.42 1.16
C TYR A 205 5.72 19.54 -0.05
N ASP A 206 5.69 18.51 -0.90
CA ASP A 206 6.42 18.41 -2.17
C ASP A 206 7.96 18.33 -2.00
N GLN A 207 8.44 18.13 -0.77
CA GLN A 207 9.86 17.90 -0.51
C GLN A 207 10.24 16.44 -0.78
N THR A 208 11.27 16.27 -1.59
CA THR A 208 11.86 14.97 -1.93
C THR A 208 13.29 14.87 -1.41
N LEU A 209 13.70 13.65 -1.07
CA LEU A 209 15.08 13.34 -0.68
C LEU A 209 15.52 12.03 -1.36
N GLN A 210 16.67 12.05 -2.01
CA GLN A 210 17.32 10.83 -2.48
C GLN A 210 18.15 10.23 -1.34
N LEU A 211 17.89 8.96 -1.02
CA LEU A 211 18.62 8.25 0.03
C LEU A 211 20.02 7.88 -0.45
N ASN A 212 21.03 8.24 0.36
CA ASN A 212 22.43 7.91 0.11
C ASN A 212 22.84 6.50 0.60
N HIS A 213 21.89 5.74 1.12
CA HIS A 213 22.08 4.38 1.62
C HIS A 213 20.90 3.51 1.20
N THR A 214 21.11 2.21 1.22
CA THR A 214 20.10 1.20 0.89
C THR A 214 19.83 0.29 2.09
N PHE A 215 18.70 -0.40 2.04
CA PHE A 215 18.24 -1.35 3.04
C PHE A 215 17.46 -2.47 2.34
N THR A 216 17.11 -3.51 3.07
CA THR A 216 16.32 -4.63 2.55
C THR A 216 14.84 -4.41 2.87
N LEU A 217 13.91 -4.85 2.02
CA LEU A 217 12.49 -4.82 2.41
C LEU A 217 12.23 -5.67 3.65
N GLN A 218 12.97 -6.78 3.79
CA GLN A 218 12.86 -7.65 4.95
C GLN A 218 13.13 -6.90 6.26
N SER A 219 14.07 -5.94 6.29
CA SER A 219 14.34 -5.17 7.51
C SER A 219 13.15 -4.31 7.96
N LEU A 220 12.25 -3.93 7.06
CA LEU A 220 11.03 -3.19 7.39
C LEU A 220 9.91 -4.07 7.94
N ILE A 221 9.93 -5.37 7.67
CA ILE A 221 8.87 -6.32 8.02
C ILE A 221 9.38 -7.43 8.95
N ASP A 222 10.53 -7.23 9.58
CA ASP A 222 11.14 -8.20 10.48
C ASP A 222 10.24 -8.48 11.69
N GLY A 223 10.21 -9.73 12.14
CA GLY A 223 9.35 -10.18 13.23
C GLY A 223 7.89 -10.50 12.87
N ILE A 224 7.47 -10.31 11.61
CA ILE A 224 6.12 -10.68 11.14
C ILE A 224 6.07 -12.14 10.71
N ASP A 225 5.10 -12.90 11.21
CA ASP A 225 4.76 -14.22 10.70
C ASP A 225 4.05 -14.10 9.34
N MET A 226 4.86 -14.13 8.28
CA MET A 226 4.39 -14.07 6.90
C MET A 226 3.51 -15.26 6.50
N THR A 227 3.40 -16.30 7.34
CA THR A 227 2.52 -17.45 7.09
C THR A 227 1.05 -17.15 7.45
N ARG A 228 0.80 -16.11 8.25
CA ARG A 228 -0.53 -15.75 8.75
C ARG A 228 -0.99 -14.41 8.16
N PHE A 229 -1.92 -14.48 7.21
CA PHE A 229 -2.48 -13.28 6.59
C PHE A 229 -3.96 -13.43 6.24
N TYR A 230 -4.62 -12.28 6.14
CA TYR A 230 -5.94 -12.13 5.53
C TYR A 230 -5.82 -11.67 4.08
N THR A 231 -6.70 -12.12 3.20
CA THR A 231 -6.74 -11.62 1.82
C THR A 231 -8.16 -11.40 1.33
N TYR A 232 -8.36 -10.32 0.56
CA TYR A 232 -9.63 -9.97 -0.04
C TYR A 232 -9.44 -9.11 -1.30
N LYS A 233 -10.43 -9.09 -2.20
CA LYS A 233 -10.48 -8.17 -3.35
C LYS A 233 -11.02 -6.81 -2.92
N GLY A 234 -10.31 -5.76 -3.27
CA GLY A 234 -10.59 -4.42 -2.83
C GLY A 234 -10.19 -3.36 -3.85
N SER A 235 -9.98 -2.15 -3.34
CA SER A 235 -9.62 -1.00 -4.15
C SER A 235 -8.35 -0.32 -3.64
N LEU A 236 -7.86 0.64 -4.41
CA LEU A 236 -7.06 1.72 -3.86
C LEU A 236 -7.85 2.46 -2.76
N THR A 237 -7.16 2.95 -1.75
CA THR A 237 -7.75 3.66 -0.60
C THR A 237 -7.69 5.18 -0.75
N THR A 238 -7.11 5.65 -1.85
CA THR A 238 -7.13 7.03 -2.31
C THR A 238 -7.73 7.11 -3.72
N PRO A 239 -8.23 8.27 -4.15
CA PRO A 239 -8.67 8.47 -5.52
C PRO A 239 -7.60 8.06 -6.54
N PRO A 240 -7.99 7.39 -7.66
CA PRO A 240 -9.35 7.18 -8.16
C PRO A 240 -10.08 6.01 -7.51
N CYS A 241 -9.55 5.37 -6.47
CA CYS A 241 -10.20 4.25 -5.78
C CYS A 241 -10.52 3.05 -6.69
N SER A 242 -9.67 2.79 -7.69
CA SER A 242 -9.86 1.67 -8.63
C SER A 242 -9.96 0.34 -7.89
N GLU A 243 -10.98 -0.46 -8.21
CA GLU A 243 -11.22 -1.82 -7.67
C GLU A 243 -10.29 -2.86 -8.33
N ALA A 244 -8.99 -2.57 -8.25
CA ALA A 244 -7.91 -3.28 -8.95
C ALA A 244 -6.96 -4.02 -7.99
N VAL A 245 -7.27 -4.04 -6.69
CA VAL A 245 -6.32 -4.43 -5.64
C VAL A 245 -6.71 -5.78 -5.03
N THR A 246 -5.75 -6.70 -4.98
CA THR A 246 -5.79 -7.84 -4.06
C THR A 246 -5.05 -7.45 -2.78
N TRP A 247 -5.76 -7.34 -1.67
CA TRP A 247 -5.16 -7.02 -0.38
C TRP A 247 -4.62 -8.28 0.28
N VAL A 248 -3.45 -8.17 0.91
CA VAL A 248 -2.87 -9.16 1.82
C VAL A 248 -2.50 -8.42 3.11
N VAL A 249 -3.25 -8.65 4.19
CA VAL A 249 -3.11 -7.90 5.44
C VAL A 249 -2.57 -8.83 6.52
N PHE A 250 -1.42 -8.46 7.09
CA PHE A 250 -0.77 -9.22 8.16
C PHE A 250 -1.26 -8.73 9.53
N PRO A 251 -1.73 -9.64 10.41
CA PRO A 251 -2.28 -9.28 11.71
C PRO A 251 -1.24 -9.06 12.82
N ASP A 252 0.02 -9.46 12.59
CA ASP A 252 1.10 -9.16 13.53
C ASP A 252 1.44 -7.67 13.49
N LEU A 253 1.99 -7.17 14.59
CA LEU A 253 2.26 -5.76 14.78
C LEU A 253 3.75 -5.52 14.69
N LEU A 254 4.15 -4.68 13.74
CA LEU A 254 5.45 -4.05 13.77
C LEU A 254 5.51 -3.02 14.90
N GLU A 255 6.70 -2.70 15.37
CA GLU A 255 6.87 -1.73 16.44
C GLU A 255 7.46 -0.43 15.91
N LEU A 256 7.15 0.67 16.58
CA LEU A 256 7.92 1.91 16.49
C LEU A 256 7.86 2.63 17.83
N SER A 257 8.89 3.43 18.16
CA SER A 257 8.87 4.17 19.41
C SER A 257 7.93 5.37 19.38
N VAL A 258 7.64 5.91 20.56
CA VAL A 258 6.99 7.22 20.72
C VAL A 258 7.73 8.32 19.93
N ASN A 259 9.06 8.30 19.91
CA ASN A 259 9.87 9.29 19.20
C ASN A 259 9.78 9.14 17.68
N GLN A 260 9.79 7.89 17.19
CA GLN A 260 9.61 7.61 15.77
C GLN A 260 8.20 8.01 15.32
N MET A 261 7.16 7.71 16.11
CA MET A 261 5.79 8.12 15.82
C MET A 261 5.65 9.65 15.78
N LYS A 262 6.36 10.36 16.67
CA LYS A 262 6.37 11.83 16.67
C LYS A 262 6.89 12.40 15.34
N ARG A 263 7.88 11.77 14.71
CA ARG A 263 8.42 12.22 13.41
C ARG A 263 7.40 12.11 12.26
N PHE A 264 6.55 11.08 12.26
CA PHE A 264 5.43 11.02 11.31
C PHE A 264 4.49 12.22 11.52
N ARG A 265 4.15 12.52 12.77
CA ARG A 265 3.23 13.60 13.14
C ARG A 265 3.79 15.02 12.98
N THR A 266 5.08 15.17 12.64
CA THR A 266 5.67 16.48 12.32
C THR A 266 5.61 16.84 10.83
N LEU A 267 5.29 15.89 9.96
CA LEU A 267 5.19 16.15 8.52
C LEU A 267 4.01 17.06 8.22
N ASP A 268 4.12 17.87 7.18
CA ASP A 268 3.13 18.88 6.79
C ASP A 268 2.38 18.49 5.52
N THR A 269 1.11 18.89 5.43
CA THR A 269 0.25 18.67 4.25
C THR A 269 0.42 19.71 3.15
N GLY A 270 1.13 20.81 3.42
CA GLY A 270 1.19 22.02 2.60
C GLY A 270 -0.01 22.94 2.77
N ILE A 271 -1.06 22.49 3.48
CA ILE A 271 -2.30 23.25 3.67
C ILE A 271 -2.16 24.09 4.94
N HIS A 272 -1.76 25.35 4.77
CA HIS A 272 -1.63 26.32 5.87
C HIS A 272 -0.71 25.86 7.04
N GLY A 273 0.30 25.02 6.76
CA GLY A 273 1.15 24.46 7.82
C GLY A 273 0.43 23.45 8.70
N SER A 274 -0.59 22.76 8.17
CA SER A 274 -1.34 21.74 8.91
C SER A 274 -0.56 20.43 8.95
N PRO A 275 -0.40 19.82 10.13
CA PRO A 275 0.29 18.54 10.26
C PRO A 275 -0.46 17.47 9.47
N MET A 276 0.29 16.65 8.75
CA MET A 276 -0.20 15.45 8.10
C MET A 276 -0.48 14.41 9.18
N VAL A 277 -1.73 14.37 9.64
CA VAL A 277 -2.25 13.39 10.59
C VAL A 277 -3.66 12.98 10.20
N ASP A 278 -4.09 11.80 10.65
CA ASP A 278 -5.36 11.20 10.28
C ASP A 278 -5.51 11.08 8.74
N ASN A 279 -4.41 10.75 8.06
CA ASN A 279 -4.32 10.62 6.61
C ASN A 279 -4.83 9.25 6.10
N TYR A 280 -5.97 8.78 6.61
CA TYR A 280 -6.57 7.49 6.26
C TYR A 280 -8.02 7.64 5.81
N ARG A 281 -8.45 6.75 4.91
CA ARG A 281 -9.84 6.66 4.46
C ARG A 281 -10.73 6.03 5.53
N ALA A 282 -11.97 6.49 5.60
CA ALA A 282 -13.03 5.86 6.36
C ALA A 282 -13.30 4.43 5.85
N LEU A 283 -13.70 3.54 6.76
CA LEU A 283 -14.03 2.16 6.40
C LEU A 283 -15.15 2.10 5.36
N GLN A 284 -15.00 1.17 4.44
CA GLN A 284 -15.94 0.89 3.38
C GLN A 284 -16.74 -0.37 3.72
N PRO A 285 -18.02 -0.47 3.29
CA PRO A 285 -18.83 -1.66 3.54
C PRO A 285 -18.19 -2.91 2.92
N ILE A 286 -18.18 -4.03 3.65
CA ILE A 286 -17.68 -5.30 3.13
C ILE A 286 -18.50 -5.79 1.92
N GLY A 287 -19.80 -5.47 1.88
CA GLY A 287 -20.71 -5.93 0.83
C GLY A 287 -20.79 -7.46 0.81
N ASN A 288 -20.77 -8.04 -0.39
CA ASN A 288 -20.81 -9.50 -0.58
C ASN A 288 -19.41 -10.14 -0.58
N ARG A 289 -18.35 -9.36 -0.36
CA ARG A 289 -16.97 -9.88 -0.34
C ARG A 289 -16.75 -10.79 0.85
N ARG A 290 -15.89 -11.79 0.63
CA ARG A 290 -15.35 -12.62 1.70
C ARG A 290 -13.91 -12.24 1.96
N VAL A 291 -13.55 -12.20 3.25
CA VAL A 291 -12.17 -12.15 3.69
C VAL A 291 -11.72 -13.59 3.93
N PHE A 292 -10.63 -14.00 3.30
CA PHE A 292 -10.03 -15.31 3.52
C PHE A 292 -8.87 -15.20 4.50
N VAL A 293 -8.66 -16.21 5.33
CA VAL A 293 -7.48 -16.32 6.19
C VAL A 293 -6.67 -17.56 5.79
N ARG A 294 -5.35 -17.42 5.69
CA ARG A 294 -4.49 -18.54 5.32
C ARG A 294 -4.48 -19.59 6.41
N LYS A 295 -4.75 -20.83 6.01
CA LYS A 295 -4.52 -22.03 6.81
C LYS A 295 -3.33 -22.79 6.24
N VAL A 296 -2.35 -23.09 7.11
CA VAL A 296 -1.23 -23.97 6.76
C VAL A 296 -1.75 -25.40 6.63
N ASN A 297 -1.35 -26.12 5.59
CA ASN A 297 -1.63 -27.56 5.51
C ASN A 297 -0.68 -28.30 6.47
N PRO A 298 -1.18 -29.00 7.52
CA PRO A 298 -0.33 -29.71 8.46
C PRO A 298 0.32 -30.97 7.90
N ARG A 299 -0.10 -31.44 6.71
CA ARG A 299 0.56 -32.53 5.99
C ARG A 299 1.36 -31.92 4.84
N TYR A 300 2.65 -32.28 4.73
CA TYR A 300 3.48 -31.99 3.57
C TYR A 300 2.73 -32.50 2.32
N THR A 301 2.11 -31.59 1.58
CA THR A 301 1.60 -31.84 0.24
C THR A 301 2.55 -31.12 -0.70
N GLY A 302 3.11 -31.85 -1.67
CA GLY A 302 3.94 -31.25 -2.71
C GLY A 302 3.17 -30.14 -3.45
N LEU A 303 3.92 -29.25 -4.10
CA LEU A 303 3.35 -28.12 -4.84
C LEU A 303 2.35 -28.56 -5.93
N ASP A 304 2.51 -29.78 -6.44
CA ASP A 304 1.65 -30.49 -7.39
C ASP A 304 0.20 -30.68 -6.90
N VAL A 305 -0.03 -30.70 -5.59
CA VAL A 305 -1.39 -30.80 -5.01
C VAL A 305 -2.18 -29.49 -5.15
N PHE A 306 -1.50 -28.36 -5.33
CA PHE A 306 -2.14 -27.07 -5.61
C PHE A 306 -2.42 -26.87 -7.12
N GLU A 307 -1.77 -27.64 -8.00
CA GLU A 307 -2.07 -27.73 -9.43
C GLU A 307 -3.27 -28.65 -9.69
N GLY A 308 -4.47 -28.26 -9.24
CA GLY A 308 -5.68 -28.99 -9.62
C GLY A 308 -6.88 -28.82 -8.71
N LYS A 309 -7.91 -28.14 -9.23
CA LYS A 309 -9.34 -28.24 -8.85
C LYS A 309 -9.77 -27.90 -7.41
N HIS A 310 -8.88 -27.73 -6.43
CA HIS A 310 -9.30 -27.35 -5.07
C HIS A 310 -9.40 -25.83 -4.83
N HIS A 311 -8.73 -25.00 -5.64
CA HIS A 311 -8.83 -23.54 -5.58
C HIS A 311 -10.10 -23.00 -6.24
N SER A 312 -10.61 -23.66 -7.28
CA SER A 312 -11.73 -23.15 -8.09
C SER A 312 -13.09 -23.18 -7.38
N LYS A 313 -13.28 -24.08 -6.40
CA LYS A 313 -14.52 -24.08 -5.58
C LYS A 313 -14.66 -22.80 -4.73
N TRP A 314 -13.55 -22.12 -4.47
CA TRP A 314 -13.48 -20.85 -3.75
C TRP A 314 -12.71 -19.80 -4.57
N ASP A 315 -12.94 -19.78 -5.87
CA ASP A 315 -12.64 -18.59 -6.67
C ASP A 315 -13.32 -17.37 -6.05
N TRP A 316 -12.99 -16.17 -6.49
CA TRP A 316 -13.65 -14.94 -6.04
C TRP A 316 -15.12 -14.92 -6.52
N VAL A 317 -15.91 -15.92 -6.12
CA VAL A 317 -17.30 -16.14 -6.51
C VAL A 317 -18.13 -15.27 -5.58
N TYR A 318 -18.67 -14.21 -6.18
CA TYR A 318 -19.65 -13.30 -5.59
C TYR A 318 -21.06 -13.85 -5.77
#